data_AF-A0A3R7GQ99-F1
#
_entry.id   AF-A0A3R7GQ99-F1
#
_cell.length_a   1.000
_cell.length_b   1.000
_cell.length_c   1.000
_cell.angle_alpha   90.00
_cell.angle_beta   90.00
_cell.angle_gamma   90.00
#
_symmetry.space_group_name_H-M   'P 1'
#
loop_
_entity.id
_entity.type
_entity.pdbx_description
1 polymer ?
#
loop_
_entity_poly.entity_id
_entity_poly.type
_entity_poly.pdbx_seq_one_letter_code
_entity_poly.pdbx_strand_id
1 'polypeptide(L)' 'MFGIFFFNHPDLRRILTDYGFEGHPLRKDFPLSGFLEVFYNELKKRVVYEPINLSQQYRLFEFNNPWDKKINV' A
#
# COMPACT_ATOMS: atom_id res chain seq x y z
N MET A 1 1.28 -5.28 8.13
CA MET A 1 0.71 -3.92 8.05
C MET A 1 1.72 -2.84 8.34
N PHE A 2 2.26 -2.78 9.57
CA PHE A 2 3.24 -1.76 9.97
C PHE A 2 4.68 -2.30 10.11
N GLY A 3 4.87 -3.62 10.14
CA GLY A 3 6.17 -4.25 10.38
C GLY A 3 6.63 -4.21 11.82
N ILE A 4 5.69 -4.10 12.76
CA ILE A 4 5.95 -4.20 14.19
C ILE A 4 5.93 -5.67 14.55
N PHE A 5 7.00 -6.14 15.20
CA PHE A 5 7.12 -7.52 15.67
C PHE A 5 6.55 -7.63 17.09
N PHE A 6 5.78 -8.70 17.34
CA PHE A 6 5.22 -8.98 18.66
C PHE A 6 5.92 -10.20 19.27
N PHE A 7 6.51 -10.02 20.45
CA PHE A 7 7.13 -11.11 21.20
C PHE A 7 6.06 -12.05 21.79
N ASN A 8 6.38 -13.34 21.94
CA ASN A 8 5.48 -14.38 22.47
C ASN A 8 4.16 -14.62 21.71
N HIS A 9 4.04 -14.17 20.46
CA HIS A 9 2.88 -14.53 19.63
C HIS A 9 3.08 -15.93 19.02
N PRO A 10 2.12 -16.86 19.13
CA PRO A 10 2.31 -18.26 18.71
C PRO A 10 2.40 -18.45 17.19
N ASP A 11 1.70 -17.64 16.39
CA ASP A 11 1.74 -17.70 14.92
C ASP A 11 1.65 -16.29 14.33
N LEU A 12 2.79 -15.61 14.23
CA LEU A 12 2.85 -14.27 13.67
C LEU A 12 2.99 -14.35 12.15
N ARG A 13 1.86 -14.32 11.44
CA ARG A 13 1.78 -14.33 9.97
C ARG A 13 0.93 -13.21 9.40
N ARG A 14 1.09 -12.96 8.11
CA ARG A 14 0.29 -11.99 7.35
C ARG A 14 -1.13 -12.54 7.16
N ILE A 15 -2.15 -11.70 7.37
CA ILE A 15 -3.58 -12.09 7.23
C ILE A 15 -4.27 -11.35 6.08
N LEU A 16 -3.95 -10.07 5.86
CA LEU A 16 -4.67 -9.21 4.90
C LEU A 16 -3.96 -9.01 3.55
N THR A 17 -2.63 -9.09 3.52
CA THR A 17 -1.86 -8.91 2.28
C THR A 17 -1.74 -10.23 1.54
N ASP A 18 -1.58 -10.14 0.22
CA ASP A 18 -1.24 -11.27 -0.62
C ASP A 18 0.04 -12.00 -0.15
N TYR A 19 0.16 -13.28 -0.50
CA TYR A 19 1.25 -14.15 -0.06
C TYR A 19 2.63 -13.64 -0.51
N GLY A 20 2.73 -13.15 -1.75
CA GLY A 20 3.95 -12.59 -2.34
C GLY A 20 4.18 -11.10 -2.03
N PHE A 21 3.36 -10.48 -1.18
CA PHE A 21 3.40 -9.04 -0.98
C PHE A 21 4.64 -8.58 -0.20
N GLU A 22 5.46 -7.70 -0.79
CA GLU A 22 6.63 -7.14 -0.12
C GLU A 22 6.33 -5.78 0.52
N GLY A 23 6.74 -5.62 1.78
CA GLY A 23 6.59 -4.37 2.54
C GLY A 23 5.38 -4.31 3.49
N HIS A 24 5.07 -3.10 3.92
CA HIS A 24 4.14 -2.82 5.01
C HIS A 24 3.21 -1.66 4.63
N PRO A 25 1.98 -1.95 4.13
CA PRO A 25 1.14 -0.98 3.42
C PRO A 25 0.76 0.27 4.21
N LEU A 26 0.70 0.19 5.53
CA LEU A 26 0.22 1.28 6.38
C LEU A 26 1.36 2.17 6.92
N ARG A 27 2.60 1.95 6.48
CA ARG A 27 3.68 2.89 6.75
C ARG A 27 3.51 4.15 5.88
N LYS A 28 3.98 5.29 6.38
CA LYS A 28 3.78 6.60 5.73
C LYS A 28 4.62 6.81 4.47
N ASP A 29 5.71 6.07 4.34
CA ASP A 29 6.60 6.01 3.18
C ASP A 29 6.08 5.09 2.06
N PHE A 30 5.11 4.23 2.36
CA PHE A 30 4.55 3.31 1.37
C PHE A 30 3.60 4.04 0.41
N PRO A 31 3.75 3.91 -0.92
CA PRO A 31 2.89 4.59 -1.89
C PRO A 31 1.48 3.99 -1.89
N LEU A 32 0.46 4.84 -2.05
CA LEU A 32 -0.94 4.42 -2.05
C LEU A 32 -1.26 3.35 -3.10
N SER A 33 -0.68 3.48 -4.30
CA SER A 33 -0.91 2.54 -5.40
C SER A 33 -0.15 1.22 -5.25
N GLY A 34 0.82 1.13 -4.33
CA GLY A 34 1.76 0.03 -4.25
C GLY A 34 2.82 0.04 -5.37
N PHE A 35 3.60 -1.04 -5.46
CA PHE A 35 4.70 -1.17 -6.42
C PHE A 35 4.40 -2.11 -7.58
N LEU A 36 3.49 -3.06 -7.38
CA LEU A 36 3.18 -4.13 -8.33
C LEU A 36 1.69 -4.12 -8.66
N GLU A 37 1.39 -4.42 -9.92
CA GLU A 37 0.05 -4.71 -10.40
C GLU A 37 -0.06 -6.17 -10.84
N VAL A 38 -1.30 -6.66 -10.90
CA VAL A 38 -1.60 -8.06 -11.21
C VAL A 38 -2.52 -8.12 -12.41
N PHE A 39 -2.12 -8.90 -13.42
CA PHE A 39 -2.98 -9.19 -14.56
C PHE A 39 -2.79 -10.63 -15.05
N TYR A 40 -3.76 -11.12 -15.81
CA TYR A 40 -3.67 -12.44 -16.43
C TYR A 40 -2.91 -12.36 -17.75
N ASN A 41 -1.82 -13.11 -17.86
CA ASN A 41 -1.05 -13.21 -19.11
C ASN A 41 -1.49 -14.44 -19.89
N GLU A 42 -2.08 -14.23 -21.07
CA GLU A 42 -2.62 -15.29 -21.92
C GLU A 42 -1.52 -16.24 -22.44
N LEU A 43 -0.37 -15.72 -22.84
CA LEU A 43 0.75 -16.52 -23.35
C LEU A 43 1.30 -17.47 -22.28
N LYS A 44 1.39 -16.99 -21.04
CA LYS A 44 1.87 -17.78 -19.89
C LYS A 44 0.75 -18.58 -19.21
N LYS A 45 -0.52 -18.38 -19.61
CA LYS A 45 -1.73 -18.95 -19.01
C LYS A 45 -1.77 -18.85 -17.48
N ARG A 46 -1.29 -17.73 -16.93
CA ARG A 46 -1.22 -17.51 -15.48
C ARG A 46 -1.30 -16.04 -15.12
N VAL A 47 -1.62 -15.81 -13.85
CA VAL A 47 -1.55 -14.49 -13.23
C VAL A 47 -0.07 -14.10 -13.03
N VAL A 48 0.27 -12.87 -13.40
CA VAL A 48 1.63 -12.32 -13.33
C VAL A 48 1.61 -11.02 -12.53
N TYR A 49 2.69 -10.78 -11.78
CA TYR A 49 2.97 -9.53 -11.08
C TYR A 49 3.99 -8.73 -11.88
N GLU A 50 3.70 -7.48 -12.19
CA GLU A 50 4.59 -6.57 -12.93
C GLU A 50 4.65 -5.20 -12.22
N PRO A 51 5.71 -4.39 -12.43
CA PRO A 51 5.77 -3.04 -11.88
C PRO A 51 4.59 -2.21 -12.36
N ILE A 52 4.00 -1.44 -11.45
CA ILE A 52 2.76 -0.70 -11.71
C ILE A 52 2.94 0.32 -12.83
N ASN A 53 2.01 0.35 -13.78
CA ASN A 53 1.98 1.31 -14.87
C ASN A 53 0.59 1.95 -14.98
N LEU A 54 0.38 3.01 -14.20
CA LEU A 54 -0.91 3.71 -14.17
C LEU A 54 -1.08 4.59 -15.40
N SER A 55 -2.17 4.37 -16.15
CA SER A 55 -2.58 5.26 -17.24
C SER A 55 -2.85 6.68 -16.75
N GLN A 56 -3.34 6.83 -15.52
CA GLN A 56 -3.52 8.10 -14.84
C GLN A 56 -2.95 8.02 -13.41
N GLN A 57 -2.09 8.99 -13.08
CA GLN A 57 -1.54 9.15 -11.74
C GLN A 57 -2.58 9.59 -10.69
N TYR A 58 -2.31 9.26 -9.42
CA TYR A 58 -3.10 9.73 -8.27
C TYR A 58 -3.01 11.26 -8.17
N ARG A 59 -4.17 11.93 -8.06
CA ARG A 59 -4.22 13.38 -7.87
C ARG A 59 -4.22 13.72 -6.39
N LEU A 60 -3.14 14.33 -5.93
CA LEU A 60 -3.04 14.87 -4.59
C LEU A 60 -3.72 16.24 -4.56
N PHE A 61 -4.83 16.35 -3.84
CA PHE A 61 -5.51 17.62 -3.59
C PHE A 61 -5.21 18.10 -2.18
N GLU A 62 -4.77 19.35 -2.06
CA GLU A 62 -4.60 20.02 -0.79
C GLU A 62 -5.90 20.74 -0.42
N PHE A 63 -6.72 20.12 0.43
CA PHE A 63 -7.97 20.71 0.91
C PHE A 63 -7.79 21.57 2.17
N ASN A 64 -6.54 21.76 2.61
CA ASN A 64 -6.26 22.52 3.81
C ASN A 64 -6.67 23.98 3.61
N ASN A 65 -7.64 24.43 4.41
CA ASN A 65 -8.05 25.82 4.42
C ASN A 65 -6.96 26.66 5.11
N PRO A 66 -6.36 27.67 4.45
CA PRO A 66 -5.34 28.53 5.06
C PRO A 66 -5.81 29.25 6.35
N TRP A 67 -7.13 29.38 6.52
CA TRP A 67 -7.75 30.13 7.60
C TRP A 67 -8.21 29.27 8.79
N ASP A 68 -8.15 27.94 8.67
CA ASP A 68 -8.49 27.03 9.77
C ASP A 68 -7.30 26.92 10.74
N LYS A 69 -6.96 28.04 11.38
CA LYS A 69 -6.05 28.03 12.52
C LYS A 69 -6.85 27.47 13.69
N LYS A 70 -6.60 26.21 14.06
CA LYS A 70 -6.92 25.74 15.41
C LYS A 70 -6.16 26.64 16.39
N ILE A 71 -6.85 27.66 16.89
CA ILE A 71 -6.39 28.47 18.01
C ILE A 71 -6.40 27.50 19.18
N ASN A 72 -5.22 27.04 19.58
CA ASN A 72 -5.06 26.26 20.78
C ASN A 72 -5.43 27.17 21.96
N VAL A 73 -6.57 26.90 22.59
CA VAL A 73 -6.83 27.26 23.99
C VAL A 73 -6.15 26.21 24.86
#